data_AF-A0A353TH81-F1
#
_entry.id   AF-A0A353TH81-F1
#
_cell.length_a   1.000
_cell.length_b   1.000
_cell.length_c   1.000
_cell.angle_alpha   90.00
_cell.angle_beta   90.00
_cell.angle_gamma   90.00
#
_symmetry.space_group_name_H-M   'P 1'
#
loop_
_entity.id
_entity.type
_entity.pdbx_description
1 polymer ?
#
loop_
_entity_poly.entity_id
_entity_poly.type
_entity_poly.pdbx_seq_one_letter_code
_entity_poly.pdbx_strand_id
1 'polypeptide(L)'
;KDSVAFKRLKSIETTAEDGKTVKLYEFKANIHQQDPYILNWVKITQNQLINPVEQQKTILHGGKFITYYKSGAMIKASSSLSSDGKNWTPVTVSGLPVTVKTNTILSTTNNSGSTAYALNTDNSIYTSTDGLVWSKVTSDYPVIAIYGKLPSASGEFAILTAVNDAGTLKFALTKDFTTFTVKSALPSDNTLPTVDFSAVSLENPTVFSAKYIILSGGKDKNNIVNNKLWIIQELNGDITHLSEVSSISLQLSRLFLYDNKVYLMTYETGKNKLYYSENYGLNWISGGTNQTLPDNFTGRMHASVITDTNNFIWILGGESGAQVPIVDVWRGRLNKLAE
;
A
#
# COMPACT_ATOMS: atom_id res chain seq x y z
N LYS A 1 -29.83 -45.87 -2.86
CA LYS A 1 -29.23 -44.52 -3.00
C LYS A 1 -28.83 -44.39 -4.46
N ASP A 2 -29.57 -43.59 -5.22
CA ASP A 2 -29.21 -43.29 -6.60
C ASP A 2 -28.32 -42.05 -6.59
N SER A 3 -27.14 -42.13 -7.19
CA SER A 3 -26.17 -41.02 -7.19
C SER A 3 -25.68 -40.78 -8.61
N VAL A 4 -25.92 -39.57 -9.12
CA VAL A 4 -25.48 -39.14 -10.45
C VAL A 4 -24.15 -38.41 -10.33
N ALA A 5 -23.22 -38.72 -11.23
CA ALA A 5 -21.94 -38.01 -11.29
C ALA A 5 -22.15 -36.51 -11.61
N PHE A 6 -21.65 -35.62 -10.74
CA PHE A 6 -21.86 -34.16 -10.80
C PHE A 6 -21.53 -33.54 -12.18
N LYS A 7 -20.52 -34.05 -12.89
CA LYS A 7 -20.15 -33.60 -14.24
C LYS A 7 -21.22 -33.82 -15.33
N ARG A 8 -22.25 -34.63 -15.04
CA ARG A 8 -23.34 -34.95 -15.98
C ARG A 8 -24.67 -34.29 -15.61
N LEU A 9 -24.74 -33.61 -14.46
CA LEU A 9 -25.95 -32.95 -14.00
C LEU A 9 -26.06 -31.58 -14.69
N LYS A 10 -26.99 -31.47 -15.64
CA LYS A 10 -27.25 -30.22 -16.38
C LYS A 10 -28.43 -29.44 -15.80
N SER A 11 -29.45 -30.17 -15.34
CA SER A 11 -30.64 -29.62 -14.72
C SER A 11 -31.29 -30.64 -13.80
N ILE A 12 -32.11 -30.16 -12.87
CA ILE A 12 -33.08 -30.95 -12.12
C ILE A 12 -34.47 -30.47 -12.52
N GLU A 13 -35.32 -31.40 -12.93
CA GLU A 13 -36.72 -31.15 -13.20
C GLU A 13 -37.55 -31.68 -12.04
N THR A 14 -38.46 -30.86 -11.52
CA THR A 14 -39.41 -31.26 -10.48
C THR A 14 -40.82 -31.09 -11.00
N THR A 15 -41.62 -32.14 -10.90
CA THR A 15 -43.05 -32.14 -11.25
C THR A 15 -43.88 -32.08 -9.97
N ALA A 16 -44.86 -31.17 -9.92
CA ALA A 16 -45.77 -31.07 -8.79
C ALA A 16 -46.71 -32.28 -8.72
N GLU A 17 -47.39 -32.44 -7.58
CA GLU A 17 -48.31 -33.57 -7.31
C GLU A 17 -49.51 -33.61 -8.29
N ASP A 18 -49.81 -32.49 -8.95
CA ASP A 18 -50.81 -32.39 -10.02
C ASP A 18 -50.41 -33.11 -11.32
N GLY A 19 -49.16 -33.59 -11.43
CA GLY A 19 -48.61 -34.29 -12.58
C GLY A 19 -48.46 -33.45 -13.84
N LYS A 20 -48.70 -32.13 -13.76
CA LYS A 20 -48.73 -31.20 -14.92
C LYS A 20 -47.78 -30.04 -14.77
N THR A 21 -47.60 -29.52 -13.57
CA THR A 21 -46.77 -28.34 -13.34
C THR A 21 -45.32 -28.77 -13.15
N VAL A 22 -44.44 -28.29 -14.04
CA VAL A 22 -43.02 -28.65 -14.06
C VAL A 22 -42.16 -27.42 -13.79
N LYS A 23 -41.13 -27.56 -12.97
CA LYS A 23 -40.09 -26.54 -12.75
C LYS A 23 -38.70 -27.10 -13.01
N LEU A 24 -37.96 -26.41 -13.87
CA LEU A 24 -36.60 -26.74 -14.26
C LEU A 24 -35.59 -25.86 -13.51
N TYR A 25 -34.61 -26.50 -12.88
CA TYR A 25 -33.47 -25.84 -12.25
C TYR A 25 -32.21 -26.18 -13.03
N GLU A 26 -31.61 -25.19 -13.71
CA GLU A 26 -30.36 -25.37 -14.45
C GLU A 26 -29.14 -25.19 -13.53
N PHE A 27 -28.09 -25.98 -13.76
CA PHE A 27 -26.83 -25.89 -13.02
C PHE A 27 -25.70 -25.43 -13.92
N LYS A 28 -24.94 -24.43 -13.45
CA LYS A 28 -23.66 -24.03 -14.05
C LYS A 28 -22.55 -24.28 -13.05
N ALA A 29 -21.67 -25.24 -13.36
CA ALA A 29 -20.46 -25.51 -12.60
C ALA A 29 -19.25 -25.02 -13.40
N ASN A 30 -18.62 -23.94 -12.94
CA ASN A 30 -17.35 -23.49 -13.49
C ASN A 30 -16.21 -24.24 -12.80
N ILE A 31 -15.34 -24.90 -13.56
CA ILE A 31 -14.17 -25.60 -13.03
C ILE A 31 -12.95 -24.77 -13.41
N HIS A 32 -12.21 -24.26 -12.42
CA HIS A 32 -10.95 -23.56 -12.67
C HIS A 32 -9.93 -24.55 -13.25
N GLN A 33 -9.34 -24.22 -14.40
CA GLN A 33 -8.30 -25.04 -15.05
C GLN A 33 -6.91 -24.84 -14.44
N GLN A 34 -6.74 -23.77 -13.67
CA GLN A 34 -5.50 -23.43 -12.96
C GLN A 34 -5.83 -23.23 -11.49
N ASP A 35 -4.84 -23.43 -10.61
CA ASP A 35 -5.02 -23.15 -9.19
C ASP A 35 -5.32 -21.63 -9.01
N PRO A 36 -6.50 -21.27 -8.46
CA PRO A 36 -6.94 -19.89 -8.30
C PRO A 36 -6.02 -19.05 -7.42
N TYR A 37 -5.22 -19.69 -6.55
CA TYR A 37 -4.37 -19.04 -5.56
C TYR A 37 -2.91 -18.86 -6.00
N ILE A 38 -2.58 -19.27 -7.23
CA ILE A 38 -1.27 -18.98 -7.81
C ILE A 38 -1.19 -17.50 -8.20
N LEU A 39 -0.14 -16.83 -7.72
CA LEU A 39 0.22 -15.46 -8.06
C LEU A 39 1.26 -15.47 -9.17
N ASN A 40 0.84 -15.12 -10.39
CA ASN A 40 1.74 -15.09 -11.54
C ASN A 40 2.46 -13.77 -11.60
N TRP A 41 3.76 -13.79 -11.87
CA TRP A 41 4.62 -12.62 -11.95
C TRP A 41 5.28 -12.48 -13.31
N VAL A 42 5.37 -11.24 -13.80
CA VAL A 42 6.05 -10.89 -15.05
C VAL A 42 6.94 -9.68 -14.81
N LYS A 43 8.20 -9.76 -15.25
CA LYS A 43 9.08 -8.60 -15.34
C LYS A 43 8.64 -7.75 -16.53
N ILE A 44 8.19 -6.53 -16.28
CA ILE A 44 7.62 -5.65 -17.28
C ILE A 44 8.71 -4.88 -18.01
N THR A 45 9.66 -4.33 -17.26
CA THR A 45 10.81 -3.62 -17.81
C THR A 45 11.99 -3.69 -16.85
N GLN A 46 13.18 -3.44 -17.39
CA GLN A 46 14.42 -3.23 -16.67
C GLN A 46 15.01 -1.92 -17.21
N ASN A 47 15.42 -1.02 -16.31
CA ASN A 47 15.92 0.33 -16.59
C ASN A 47 14.83 1.41 -16.76
N GLN A 48 13.87 1.51 -15.83
CA GLN A 48 12.89 2.60 -15.86
C GLN A 48 13.45 3.98 -15.49
N LEU A 49 14.66 4.07 -14.90
CA LEU A 49 15.26 5.32 -14.41
C LEU A 49 16.63 5.58 -15.04
N ILE A 50 17.02 6.86 -15.08
CA ILE A 50 18.34 7.31 -15.54
C ILE A 50 19.28 7.45 -14.34
N ASN A 51 20.42 6.75 -14.38
CA ASN A 51 21.46 6.82 -13.36
C ASN A 51 22.14 8.21 -13.28
N PRO A 52 22.68 8.60 -12.11
CA PRO A 52 22.69 7.85 -10.85
C PRO A 52 21.36 7.95 -10.09
N VAL A 53 20.99 6.86 -9.40
CA VAL A 53 19.84 6.75 -8.50
C VAL A 53 20.39 6.50 -7.10
N GLU A 54 19.96 7.28 -6.09
CA GLU A 54 20.38 7.07 -4.69
C GLU A 54 19.24 6.54 -3.83
N GLN A 55 18.09 7.20 -3.89
CA GLN A 55 16.86 6.83 -3.20
C GLN A 55 15.72 7.02 -4.18
N GLN A 56 14.69 6.18 -4.11
CA GLN A 56 13.56 6.26 -5.02
C GLN A 56 12.24 5.93 -4.34
N LYS A 57 11.17 6.50 -4.88
CA LYS A 57 9.80 6.24 -4.46
C LYS A 57 8.87 6.38 -5.65
N THR A 58 8.03 5.38 -5.87
CA THR A 58 6.95 5.45 -6.84
C THR A 58 5.62 5.69 -6.13
N ILE A 59 4.81 6.59 -6.70
CA ILE A 59 3.41 6.78 -6.35
C ILE A 59 2.53 6.55 -7.58
N LEU A 60 1.27 6.18 -7.34
CA LEU A 60 0.21 6.24 -8.35
C LEU A 60 -0.51 7.58 -8.20
N HIS A 61 -0.40 8.43 -9.20
CA HIS A 61 -0.94 9.79 -9.18
C HIS A 61 -1.61 10.09 -10.53
N GLY A 62 -2.89 10.44 -10.52
CA GLY A 62 -3.63 10.80 -11.75
C GLY A 62 -3.55 9.74 -12.87
N GLY A 63 -3.59 8.45 -12.53
CA GLY A 63 -3.50 7.35 -13.53
C GLY A 63 -2.10 7.10 -14.09
N LYS A 64 -1.06 7.68 -13.48
CA LYS A 64 0.35 7.46 -13.84
C LYS A 64 1.13 6.93 -12.66
N PHE A 65 2.05 6.01 -12.93
CA PHE A 65 3.17 5.79 -12.03
C PHE A 65 4.15 6.95 -12.20
N ILE A 66 4.51 7.61 -11.11
CA ILE A 66 5.57 8.61 -11.06
C ILE A 66 6.60 8.12 -10.07
N THR A 67 7.82 7.88 -10.55
CA THR A 67 8.95 7.48 -9.70
C THR A 67 9.86 8.67 -9.52
N TYR A 68 9.90 9.20 -8.30
CA TYR A 68 10.86 10.20 -7.87
C TYR A 68 12.13 9.53 -7.42
N TYR A 69 13.27 10.12 -7.73
CA TYR A 69 14.53 9.63 -7.26
C TYR A 69 15.55 10.74 -7.04
N LYS A 70 16.35 10.58 -5.99
CA LYS A 70 17.48 11.46 -5.71
C LYS A 70 18.63 11.11 -6.65
N SER A 71 19.22 12.15 -7.24
CA SER A 71 20.34 12.06 -8.18
C SER A 71 21.28 13.25 -7.91
N GLY A 72 22.25 13.07 -7.01
CA GLY A 72 23.12 14.14 -6.54
C GLY A 72 22.36 15.24 -5.81
N ALA A 73 22.43 16.48 -6.31
CA ALA A 73 21.84 17.66 -5.69
C ALA A 73 20.37 17.93 -6.08
N MET A 74 19.72 17.00 -6.79
CA MET A 74 18.35 17.19 -7.30
C MET A 74 17.48 15.97 -7.08
N ILE A 75 16.17 16.20 -7.00
CA ILE A 75 15.15 15.17 -7.20
C ILE A 75 14.76 15.16 -8.68
N LYS A 76 14.87 14.01 -9.32
CA LYS A 76 14.41 13.75 -10.69
C LYS A 76 13.17 12.86 -10.65
N ALA A 77 12.45 12.78 -11.75
CA ALA A 77 11.39 11.80 -11.89
C ALA A 77 11.32 11.17 -13.28
N SER A 78 10.70 10.01 -13.36
CA SER A 78 10.25 9.40 -14.60
C SER A 78 8.83 8.88 -14.41
N SER A 79 8.05 8.86 -15.48
CA SER A 79 6.65 8.47 -15.42
C SER A 79 6.25 7.47 -16.51
N SER A 80 5.25 6.66 -16.20
CA SER A 80 4.58 5.73 -17.11
C SER A 80 3.08 5.72 -16.83
N LEU A 81 2.26 5.42 -17.83
CA LEU A 81 0.83 5.16 -17.58
C LEU A 81 0.70 3.94 -16.68
N SER A 82 -0.20 3.99 -15.69
CA SER A 82 -0.38 2.86 -14.76
C SER A 82 -0.92 1.61 -15.44
N SER A 83 -1.56 1.75 -16.60
CA SER A 83 -2.01 0.65 -17.44
C SER A 83 -0.90 -0.01 -18.26
N ASP A 84 0.24 0.65 -18.43
CA ASP A 84 1.37 0.17 -19.23
C ASP A 84 2.52 -0.32 -18.33
N GLY A 85 3.10 0.58 -17.53
CA GLY A 85 4.24 0.29 -16.67
C GLY A 85 5.53 -0.13 -17.38
N LYS A 86 5.52 -0.23 -18.72
CA LYS A 86 6.65 -0.65 -19.55
C LYS A 86 7.45 0.51 -20.10
N ASN A 87 6.78 1.51 -20.68
CA ASN A 87 7.44 2.66 -21.29
C ASN A 87 7.52 3.81 -20.28
N TRP A 88 8.75 4.18 -19.92
CA TRP A 88 9.03 5.24 -18.95
C TRP A 88 9.67 6.44 -19.63
N THR A 89 9.19 7.63 -19.27
CA THR A 89 9.65 8.90 -19.81
C THR A 89 10.19 9.78 -18.69
N PRO A 90 11.40 10.35 -18.83
CA PRO A 90 11.90 11.34 -17.89
C PRO A 90 11.00 12.58 -17.86
N VAL A 91 10.74 13.10 -16.68
CA VAL A 91 9.92 14.29 -16.45
C VAL A 91 10.61 15.23 -15.48
N THR A 92 10.44 16.53 -15.70
CA THR A 92 11.08 17.56 -14.86
C THR A 92 10.28 17.77 -13.58
N VAL A 93 10.99 17.74 -12.44
CA VAL A 93 10.44 18.09 -11.14
C VAL A 93 10.94 19.50 -10.77
N SER A 94 10.05 20.34 -10.24
CA SER A 94 10.41 21.68 -9.77
C SER A 94 9.79 21.95 -8.40
N GLY A 95 10.46 22.79 -7.60
CA GLY A 95 9.99 23.22 -6.28
C GLY A 95 10.15 22.19 -5.14
N LEU A 96 10.52 20.94 -5.43
CA LEU A 96 10.79 19.91 -4.42
C LEU A 96 12.28 19.90 -4.02
N PRO A 97 12.63 20.14 -2.75
CA PRO A 97 14.03 20.19 -2.32
C PRO A 97 14.66 18.80 -2.25
N VAL A 98 15.99 18.73 -2.44
CA VAL A 98 16.75 17.47 -2.32
C VAL A 98 16.78 16.90 -0.90
N THR A 99 16.46 17.72 0.10
CA THR A 99 16.33 17.31 1.51
C THR A 99 15.02 16.60 1.81
N VAL A 100 14.13 16.43 0.83
CA VAL A 100 12.87 15.73 1.03
C VAL A 100 13.12 14.28 1.47
N LYS A 101 12.33 13.79 2.43
CA LYS A 101 12.35 12.38 2.81
C LYS A 101 11.64 11.57 1.72
N THR A 102 12.40 11.09 0.73
CA THR A 102 11.86 10.42 -0.48
C THR A 102 10.83 9.33 -0.19
N ASN A 103 11.00 8.55 0.89
CA ASN A 103 10.08 7.48 1.29
C ASN A 103 8.68 7.95 1.74
N THR A 104 8.55 9.22 2.13
CA THR A 104 7.30 9.87 2.59
C THR A 104 6.43 10.39 1.46
N ILE A 105 6.93 10.43 0.22
CA ILE A 105 6.14 10.90 -0.92
C ILE A 105 4.94 9.96 -1.10
N LEU A 106 3.75 10.54 -1.09
CA LEU A 106 2.49 9.82 -1.23
C LEU A 106 1.52 10.61 -2.11
N SER A 107 0.62 9.89 -2.78
CA SER A 107 -0.53 10.50 -3.46
C SER A 107 -1.80 10.16 -2.71
N THR A 108 -2.68 11.14 -2.56
CA THR A 108 -4.05 10.93 -2.09
C THR A 108 -5.03 11.34 -3.17
N THR A 109 -6.19 10.68 -3.22
CA THR A 109 -7.28 11.06 -4.11
C THR A 109 -8.54 11.31 -3.31
N ASN A 110 -9.19 12.42 -3.62
CA ASN A 110 -10.51 12.83 -3.14
C ASN A 110 -11.38 13.27 -4.33
N ASN A 111 -12.57 13.81 -4.04
CA ASN A 111 -13.53 14.22 -5.08
C ASN A 111 -13.00 15.34 -6.01
N SER A 112 -11.99 16.09 -5.56
CA SER A 112 -11.37 17.19 -6.33
C SER A 112 -10.20 16.73 -7.20
N GLY A 113 -9.78 15.46 -7.10
CA GLY A 113 -8.67 14.89 -7.86
C GLY A 113 -7.58 14.29 -6.98
N SER A 114 -6.42 14.03 -7.58
CA SER A 114 -5.25 13.54 -6.88
C SER A 114 -4.34 14.69 -6.44
N THR A 115 -3.86 14.63 -5.21
CA THR A 115 -2.84 15.55 -4.67
C THR A 115 -1.72 14.73 -4.05
N ALA A 116 -0.48 15.06 -4.42
CA ALA A 116 0.73 14.48 -3.88
C ALA A 116 1.27 15.34 -2.73
N TYR A 117 1.82 14.68 -1.71
CA TYR A 117 2.44 15.31 -0.55
C TYR A 117 3.80 14.68 -0.26
N ALA A 118 4.71 15.47 0.31
CA ALA A 118 6.03 15.01 0.71
C ALA A 118 6.51 15.74 1.97
N LEU A 119 7.18 15.02 2.87
CA LEU A 119 7.73 15.56 4.11
C LEU A 119 9.23 15.85 3.94
N ASN A 120 9.65 17.05 4.32
CA ASN A 120 11.05 17.46 4.32
C ASN A 120 11.74 17.18 5.66
N THR A 121 13.08 17.17 5.68
CA THR A 121 13.85 16.96 6.92
C THR A 121 13.65 18.04 7.98
N ASP A 122 13.26 19.25 7.59
CA ASP A 122 12.93 20.37 8.49
C ASP A 122 11.47 20.33 9.00
N ASN A 123 10.77 19.22 8.80
CA ASN A 123 9.35 19.01 9.17
C ASN A 123 8.35 19.87 8.39
N SER A 124 8.76 20.49 7.28
CA SER A 124 7.84 21.15 6.36
C SER A 124 7.26 20.20 5.32
N ILE A 125 6.05 20.53 4.83
CA ILE A 125 5.33 19.76 3.83
C ILE A 125 5.43 20.47 2.47
N TYR A 126 5.55 19.66 1.42
CA TYR A 126 5.39 20.09 0.04
C TYR A 126 4.18 19.40 -0.57
N THR A 127 3.47 20.10 -1.45
CA THR A 127 2.29 19.60 -2.15
C THR A 127 2.40 19.79 -3.65
N SER A 128 1.72 18.94 -4.42
CA SER A 128 1.64 19.04 -5.89
C SER A 128 0.34 18.42 -6.40
N THR A 129 -0.37 19.11 -7.29
CA THR A 129 -1.61 18.62 -7.91
C THR A 129 -1.38 17.84 -9.20
N ASP A 130 -0.19 17.96 -9.80
CA ASP A 130 0.20 17.24 -11.02
C ASP A 130 1.33 16.22 -10.78
N GLY A 131 1.90 16.22 -9.58
CA GLY A 131 3.05 15.41 -9.17
C GLY A 131 4.40 15.96 -9.63
N LEU A 132 4.48 17.05 -10.39
CA LEU A 132 5.73 17.53 -11.01
C LEU A 132 6.14 18.91 -10.51
N VAL A 133 5.18 19.81 -10.32
CA VAL A 133 5.40 21.15 -9.76
C VAL A 133 4.97 21.14 -8.30
N TRP A 134 5.94 21.37 -7.41
CA TRP A 134 5.74 21.31 -5.98
C TRP A 134 5.81 22.70 -5.35
N SER A 135 5.00 22.94 -4.33
CA SER A 135 5.05 24.15 -3.51
C SER A 135 5.13 23.79 -2.03
N LYS A 136 5.84 24.60 -1.25
CA LYS A 136 5.88 24.47 0.21
C LYS A 136 4.52 24.88 0.78
N VAL A 137 3.98 24.08 1.68
CA VAL A 137 2.75 24.37 2.42
C VAL A 137 3.09 25.18 3.67
N THR A 138 2.34 26.26 3.90
CA THR A 138 2.35 26.97 5.18
C THR A 138 1.44 26.22 6.15
N SER A 139 2.06 25.43 7.03
CA SER A 139 1.39 24.55 7.99
C SER A 139 1.32 25.19 9.38
N ASP A 140 0.19 25.07 10.07
CA ASP A 140 0.03 25.51 11.47
C ASP A 140 0.99 24.78 12.43
N TYR A 141 1.41 23.56 12.08
CA TYR A 141 2.27 22.72 12.91
C TYR A 141 3.43 22.10 12.12
N PRO A 142 4.62 21.90 12.75
CA PRO A 142 5.65 21.03 12.20
C PRO A 142 5.15 19.59 12.09
N VAL A 143 5.24 18.99 10.90
CA VAL A 143 4.77 17.63 10.64
C VAL A 143 5.90 16.63 10.88
N ILE A 144 5.65 15.62 11.71
CA ILE A 144 6.65 14.62 12.10
C ILE A 144 6.57 13.35 11.25
N ALA A 145 5.36 12.90 10.96
CA ALA A 145 5.12 11.68 10.19
C ALA A 145 3.78 11.77 9.46
N ILE A 146 3.71 11.28 8.21
CA ILE A 146 2.45 11.14 7.48
C ILE A 146 2.07 9.65 7.46
N TYR A 147 0.95 9.30 8.08
CA TYR A 147 0.53 7.90 8.19
C TYR A 147 -0.35 7.46 7.02
N GLY A 148 -1.03 8.39 6.35
CA GLY A 148 -1.80 8.14 5.13
C GLY A 148 -3.24 8.63 5.22
N LYS A 149 -4.02 8.34 4.17
CA LYS A 149 -5.45 8.67 4.12
C LYS A 149 -6.18 7.87 5.21
N LEU A 150 -6.87 8.54 6.13
CA LEU A 150 -7.67 7.88 7.13
C LEU A 150 -9.00 7.44 6.49
N PRO A 151 -9.33 6.14 6.51
CA PRO A 151 -10.65 5.69 6.08
C PRO A 151 -11.70 6.17 7.09
N SER A 152 -12.80 6.76 6.61
CA SER A 152 -13.86 7.31 7.45
C SER A 152 -15.23 6.70 7.10
N ALA A 153 -16.05 6.47 8.12
CA ALA A 153 -17.43 6.03 7.96
C ALA A 153 -18.33 7.15 7.40
N SER A 154 -18.02 8.42 7.67
CA SER A 154 -18.76 9.57 7.13
C SER A 154 -18.42 9.87 5.67
N GLY A 155 -17.39 9.22 5.12
CA GLY A 155 -16.85 9.52 3.80
C GLY A 155 -16.01 10.81 3.76
N GLU A 156 -15.86 11.50 4.90
CA GLU A 156 -15.03 12.70 4.97
C GLU A 156 -13.56 12.36 4.71
N PHE A 157 -12.94 13.11 3.80
CA PHE A 157 -11.52 12.97 3.51
C PHE A 157 -10.69 13.55 4.65
N ALA A 158 -9.76 12.75 5.17
CA ALA A 158 -8.73 13.19 6.08
C ALA A 158 -7.45 12.40 5.87
N ILE A 159 -6.32 13.01 6.20
CA ILE A 159 -5.00 12.40 6.28
C ILE A 159 -4.61 12.38 7.75
N LEU A 160 -4.23 11.21 8.24
CA LEU A 160 -3.69 11.05 9.59
C LEU A 160 -2.19 11.37 9.58
N THR A 161 -1.78 12.20 10.54
CA THR A 161 -0.40 12.63 10.71
C THR A 161 -0.01 12.65 12.19
N ALA A 162 1.29 12.69 12.46
CA ALA A 162 1.83 13.17 13.73
C ALA A 162 2.36 14.60 13.55
N VAL A 163 2.06 15.47 14.51
CA VAL A 163 2.53 16.87 14.55
C VAL A 163 3.22 17.18 15.87
N ASN A 164 4.10 18.18 15.86
CA ASN A 164 4.67 18.73 17.08
C ASN A 164 3.85 19.94 17.54
N ASP A 165 3.07 19.77 18.60
CA ASP A 165 2.30 20.83 19.25
C ASP A 165 3.05 21.29 20.51
N ALA A 166 3.77 22.41 20.37
CA ALA A 166 4.54 23.04 21.46
C ALA A 166 5.45 22.09 22.24
N GLY A 167 6.12 21.16 21.57
CA GLY A 167 7.03 20.18 22.15
C GLY A 167 6.39 18.81 22.44
N THR A 168 5.07 18.70 22.34
CA THR A 168 4.34 17.43 22.52
C THR A 168 3.96 16.86 21.17
N LEU A 169 4.32 15.60 20.92
CA LEU A 169 3.88 14.91 19.70
C LEU A 169 2.44 14.45 19.86
N LYS A 170 1.58 14.84 18.91
CA LYS A 170 0.15 14.49 18.89
C LYS A 170 -0.26 13.93 17.55
N PHE A 171 -1.28 13.08 17.56
CA PHE A 171 -2.01 12.79 16.34
C PHE A 171 -2.74 14.05 15.86
N ALA A 172 -2.88 14.21 14.55
CA ALA A 172 -3.73 15.22 13.97
C ALA A 172 -4.32 14.74 12.65
N LEU A 173 -5.47 15.32 12.30
CA LEU A 173 -6.13 15.13 11.01
C LEU A 173 -6.02 16.40 10.18
N THR A 174 -5.79 16.25 8.89
CA THR A 174 -5.75 17.37 7.93
C THR A 174 -6.31 16.97 6.57
N LYS A 175 -6.72 17.95 5.77
CA LYS A 175 -7.16 17.76 4.38
C LYS A 175 -6.09 18.17 3.37
N ASP A 176 -5.21 19.07 3.75
CA ASP A 176 -4.31 19.81 2.85
C ASP A 176 -2.95 20.16 3.47
N PHE A 177 -2.75 19.84 4.75
CA PHE A 177 -1.61 20.25 5.57
C PHE A 177 -1.48 21.76 5.82
N THR A 178 -2.49 22.58 5.55
CA THR A 178 -2.51 23.97 6.02
C THR A 178 -3.06 24.03 7.43
N THR A 179 -4.22 23.40 7.64
CA THR A 179 -4.93 23.36 8.93
C THR A 179 -5.04 21.96 9.49
N PHE A 180 -5.11 21.85 10.83
CA PHE A 180 -5.11 20.58 11.53
C PHE A 180 -6.18 20.54 12.63
N THR A 181 -6.88 19.42 12.71
CA THR A 181 -7.64 19.04 13.90
C THR A 181 -6.73 18.19 14.78
N VAL A 182 -6.14 18.81 15.80
CA VAL A 182 -5.27 18.12 16.77
C VAL A 182 -6.10 17.15 17.62
N LYS A 183 -5.55 15.96 17.86
CA LYS A 183 -6.17 14.85 18.59
C LYS A 183 -5.33 14.51 19.84
N SER A 184 -5.48 13.30 20.35
CA SER A 184 -4.68 12.76 21.46
C SER A 184 -3.17 12.79 21.20
N ALA A 185 -2.42 12.81 22.30
CA ALA A 185 -0.96 12.64 22.27
C ALA A 185 -0.57 11.27 21.70
N LEU A 186 0.62 11.19 21.09
CA LEU A 186 1.18 9.89 20.71
C LEU A 186 1.37 9.00 21.95
N PRO A 187 1.40 7.66 21.79
CA PRO A 187 1.55 6.73 22.90
C PRO A 187 2.75 7.08 23.80
N SER A 188 2.52 7.09 25.12
CA SER A 188 3.52 7.52 26.11
C SER A 188 4.73 6.60 26.21
N ASP A 189 4.60 5.34 25.77
CA ASP A 189 5.69 4.37 25.69
C ASP A 189 6.71 4.72 24.60
N ASN A 190 6.43 5.74 23.77
CA ASN A 190 7.25 6.22 22.68
C ASN A 190 7.59 5.15 21.64
N THR A 191 6.76 4.12 21.45
CA THR A 191 7.06 3.04 20.50
C THR A 191 6.38 3.18 19.13
N LEU A 192 5.49 4.17 18.96
CA LEU A 192 4.86 4.44 17.66
C LEU A 192 5.92 4.94 16.66
N PRO A 193 6.01 4.36 15.45
CA PRO A 193 7.01 4.78 14.49
C PRO A 193 6.69 6.17 13.94
N THR A 194 7.76 6.95 13.72
CA THR A 194 7.71 8.29 13.11
C THR A 194 8.48 8.34 11.78
N VAL A 195 9.36 7.37 11.52
CA VAL A 195 10.11 7.24 10.28
C VAL A 195 10.27 5.77 9.87
N ASP A 196 10.60 5.53 8.61
CA ASP A 196 10.96 4.22 8.04
C ASP A 196 9.93 3.09 8.21
N PHE A 197 8.68 3.42 8.54
CA PHE A 197 7.58 2.47 8.62
C PHE A 197 6.94 2.25 7.23
N SER A 198 6.26 1.12 7.08
CA SER A 198 5.26 0.97 6.02
C SER A 198 3.86 1.26 6.57
N ALA A 199 3.00 1.81 5.74
CA ALA A 199 1.62 2.11 6.09
C ALA A 199 0.67 1.67 4.98
N VAL A 200 -0.54 1.27 5.38
CA VAL A 200 -1.66 1.02 4.46
C VAL A 200 -2.97 1.46 5.08
N SER A 201 -3.84 2.06 4.27
CA SER A 201 -5.19 2.45 4.64
C SER A 201 -6.16 1.35 4.22
N LEU A 202 -6.85 0.73 5.17
CA LEU A 202 -7.78 -0.37 4.97
C LEU A 202 -9.22 0.05 5.24
N GLU A 203 -10.09 -0.25 4.28
CA GLU A 203 -11.53 -0.25 4.45
C GLU A 203 -12.06 -1.62 4.06
N ASN A 204 -12.66 -2.33 5.02
CA ASN A 204 -13.23 -3.65 4.74
C ASN A 204 -14.61 -3.49 4.08
N PRO A 205 -14.82 -3.99 2.84
CA PRO A 205 -16.11 -3.86 2.16
C PRO A 205 -17.24 -4.64 2.83
N THR A 206 -16.94 -5.65 3.65
CA THR A 206 -17.96 -6.49 4.33
C THR A 206 -18.17 -6.11 5.79
N VAL A 207 -17.25 -5.35 6.39
CA VAL A 207 -17.32 -4.94 7.80
C VAL A 207 -17.19 -3.42 7.89
N PHE A 208 -18.33 -2.73 7.98
CA PHE A 208 -18.41 -1.26 7.93
C PHE A 208 -17.52 -0.56 8.98
N SER A 209 -17.37 -1.14 10.17
CA SER A 209 -16.55 -0.61 11.25
C SER A 209 -15.05 -0.84 11.07
N ALA A 210 -14.63 -1.73 10.17
CA ALA A 210 -13.21 -2.05 9.96
C ALA A 210 -12.58 -1.05 8.98
N LYS A 211 -12.21 0.11 9.54
CA LYS A 211 -11.58 1.24 8.88
C LYS A 211 -10.30 1.61 9.63
N TYR A 212 -9.16 1.20 9.07
CA TYR A 212 -7.88 1.24 9.78
C TYR A 212 -6.79 1.91 8.95
N ILE A 213 -5.83 2.54 9.62
CA ILE A 213 -4.46 2.67 9.12
C ILE A 213 -3.63 1.61 9.86
N ILE A 214 -2.91 0.80 9.08
CA ILE A 214 -2.04 -0.25 9.63
C ILE A 214 -0.60 0.15 9.35
N LEU A 215 0.24 0.15 10.39
CA LEU A 215 1.68 0.42 10.29
C LEU A 215 2.48 -0.83 10.60
N SER A 216 3.59 -1.03 9.90
CA SER A 216 4.56 -2.09 10.18
C SER A 216 5.99 -1.56 10.29
N GLY A 217 6.69 -1.99 11.34
CA GLY A 217 8.10 -1.68 11.54
C GLY A 217 8.39 -0.18 11.68
N GLY A 218 9.56 0.24 11.20
CA GLY A 218 10.04 1.61 11.32
C GLY A 218 10.72 1.90 12.66
N LYS A 219 10.94 3.19 12.91
CA LYS A 219 11.64 3.70 14.09
C LYS A 219 10.82 4.75 14.80
N ASP A 220 10.88 4.74 16.12
CA ASP A 220 10.20 5.72 16.95
C ASP A 220 10.88 7.11 16.92
N LYS A 221 10.36 8.05 17.72
CA LYS A 221 10.88 9.42 17.82
C LYS A 221 12.34 9.50 18.33
N ASN A 222 12.81 8.46 19.02
CA ASN A 222 14.17 8.33 19.54
C ASN A 222 15.06 7.53 18.58
N ASN A 223 14.58 7.26 17.35
CA ASN A 223 15.25 6.47 16.32
C ASN A 223 15.46 4.99 16.72
N ILE A 224 14.68 4.47 17.66
CA ILE A 224 14.73 3.06 18.07
C ILE A 224 13.82 2.23 17.16
N VAL A 225 14.41 1.19 16.60
CA VAL A 225 13.73 0.17 15.79
C VAL A 225 12.81 -0.67 16.66
N ASN A 226 11.55 -0.88 16.24
CA ASN A 226 10.64 -1.80 16.91
C ASN A 226 9.94 -2.75 15.93
N ASN A 227 9.59 -3.95 16.39
CA ASN A 227 8.92 -4.96 15.58
C ASN A 227 7.40 -5.00 15.79
N LYS A 228 6.79 -3.85 16.11
CA LYS A 228 5.36 -3.77 16.37
C LYS A 228 4.56 -3.54 15.09
N LEU A 229 3.39 -4.15 15.03
CA LEU A 229 2.30 -3.74 14.17
C LEU A 229 1.46 -2.71 14.93
N TRP A 230 0.98 -1.67 14.24
CA TRP A 230 0.01 -0.74 14.78
C TRP A 230 -1.25 -0.75 13.94
N ILE A 231 -2.41 -0.87 14.59
CA ILE A 231 -3.73 -0.71 13.97
C ILE A 231 -4.34 0.55 14.56
N ILE A 232 -4.58 1.56 13.73
CA ILE A 232 -5.02 2.89 14.13
C ILE A 232 -6.38 3.18 13.49
N GLN A 233 -7.32 3.74 14.25
CA GLN A 233 -8.63 4.16 13.76
C GLN A 233 -9.08 5.45 14.45
N GLU A 234 -10.01 6.17 13.84
CA GLU A 234 -10.78 7.20 14.54
C GLU A 234 -12.03 6.58 15.17
N LEU A 235 -12.23 6.82 16.47
CA LEU A 235 -13.39 6.38 17.22
C LEU A 235 -13.87 7.52 18.11
N ASN A 236 -15.16 7.84 18.06
CA ASN A 236 -15.78 8.91 18.85
C ASN A 236 -15.06 10.27 18.74
N GLY A 237 -14.50 10.57 17.56
CA GLY A 237 -13.80 11.83 17.29
C GLY A 237 -12.38 11.92 17.83
N ASP A 238 -11.78 10.82 18.31
CA ASP A 238 -10.36 10.75 18.68
C ASP A 238 -9.67 9.55 18.01
N ILE A 239 -8.34 9.56 18.01
CA ILE A 239 -7.50 8.49 17.47
C ILE A 239 -7.28 7.43 18.53
N THR A 240 -7.69 6.20 18.21
CA THR A 240 -7.43 5.01 19.01
C THR A 240 -6.49 4.09 18.27
N HIS A 241 -5.73 3.30 19.02
CA HIS A 241 -4.72 2.42 18.45
C HIS A 241 -4.60 1.12 19.25
N LEU A 242 -4.19 0.08 18.55
CA LEU A 242 -3.75 -1.20 19.10
C LEU A 242 -2.33 -1.46 18.57
N SER A 243 -1.44 -1.94 19.43
CA SER A 243 -0.09 -2.34 19.04
C SER A 243 0.20 -3.77 19.48
N GLU A 244 0.79 -4.58 18.61
CA GLU A 244 1.16 -5.97 18.92
C GLU A 244 2.57 -6.26 18.40
N VAL A 245 3.36 -7.05 19.15
CA VAL A 245 4.67 -7.51 18.68
C VAL A 245 4.45 -8.61 17.64
N SER A 246 5.00 -8.43 16.44
CA SER A 246 4.80 -9.42 15.38
C SER A 246 5.70 -10.65 15.55
N SER A 247 5.17 -11.82 15.16
CA SER A 247 5.90 -13.09 15.11
C SER A 247 6.93 -13.17 13.96
N ILE A 248 6.86 -12.25 12.99
CA ILE A 248 7.82 -12.12 11.89
C ILE A 248 8.48 -10.73 11.92
N SER A 249 9.61 -10.58 11.24
CA SER A 249 10.26 -9.27 11.11
C SER A 249 9.45 -8.33 10.23
N LEU A 250 9.09 -7.17 10.77
CA LEU A 250 8.39 -6.08 10.10
C LEU A 250 9.35 -4.97 9.63
N GLN A 251 10.63 -5.04 9.99
CA GLN A 251 11.60 -4.03 9.59
C GLN A 251 11.84 -4.05 8.08
N LEU A 252 11.85 -2.85 7.48
CA LEU A 252 12.01 -2.64 6.04
C LEU A 252 10.96 -3.39 5.18
N SER A 253 9.87 -3.82 5.80
CA SER A 253 8.76 -4.47 5.13
C SER A 253 7.92 -3.48 4.32
N ARG A 254 7.08 -4.01 3.43
CA ARG A 254 6.12 -3.22 2.67
C ARG A 254 4.71 -3.79 2.79
N LEU A 255 3.83 -3.03 3.42
CA LEU A 255 2.40 -3.28 3.46
C LEU A 255 1.73 -2.85 2.17
N PHE A 256 0.74 -3.62 1.73
CA PHE A 256 -0.18 -3.27 0.65
C PHE A 256 -1.49 -4.03 0.81
N LEU A 257 -2.58 -3.53 0.23
CA LEU A 257 -3.83 -4.27 0.16
C LEU A 257 -3.91 -5.08 -1.11
N TYR A 258 -4.36 -6.31 -0.99
CA TYR A 258 -4.59 -7.18 -2.13
C TYR A 258 -5.60 -8.26 -1.77
N ASP A 259 -6.52 -8.58 -2.68
CA ASP A 259 -7.53 -9.63 -2.48
C ASP A 259 -8.33 -9.44 -1.15
N ASN A 260 -8.68 -8.19 -0.84
CA ASN A 260 -9.33 -7.78 0.43
C ASN A 260 -8.56 -8.17 1.71
N LYS A 261 -7.26 -8.46 1.60
CA LYS A 261 -6.38 -8.81 2.72
C LYS A 261 -5.24 -7.80 2.83
N VAL A 262 -4.66 -7.75 4.03
CA VAL A 262 -3.42 -7.01 4.26
C VAL A 262 -2.28 -7.94 3.87
N TYR A 263 -1.48 -7.51 2.91
CA TYR A 263 -0.28 -8.20 2.48
C TYR A 263 0.96 -7.49 3.02
N LEU A 264 2.03 -8.26 3.21
CA LEU A 264 3.34 -7.81 3.63
C LEU A 264 4.40 -8.46 2.76
N MET A 265 5.24 -7.62 2.15
CA MET A 265 6.49 -8.06 1.52
C MET A 265 7.65 -7.80 2.47
N THR A 266 8.38 -8.84 2.86
CA THR A 266 9.57 -8.76 3.71
C THR A 266 10.83 -9.04 2.89
N TYR A 267 12.00 -8.68 3.40
CA TYR A 267 13.30 -9.08 2.85
C TYR A 267 13.99 -10.02 3.85
N GLU A 268 14.16 -11.28 3.47
CA GLU A 268 14.68 -12.37 4.30
C GLU A 268 15.75 -13.15 3.54
N THR A 269 16.98 -13.18 4.09
CA THR A 269 18.08 -14.00 3.57
C THR A 269 18.36 -13.78 2.07
N GLY A 270 18.35 -12.53 1.61
CA GLY A 270 18.65 -12.19 0.22
C GLY A 270 17.47 -12.27 -0.76
N LYS A 271 16.29 -12.72 -0.32
CA LYS A 271 15.08 -12.81 -1.14
C LYS A 271 13.91 -12.09 -0.46
N ASN A 272 12.92 -11.70 -1.25
CA ASN A 272 11.66 -11.23 -0.68
C ASN A 272 10.69 -12.39 -0.46
N LYS A 273 9.91 -12.31 0.61
CA LYS A 273 8.78 -13.21 0.87
C LYS A 273 7.49 -12.41 0.98
N LEU A 274 6.39 -13.05 0.58
CA LEU A 274 5.04 -12.49 0.74
C LEU A 274 4.31 -13.22 1.86
N TYR A 275 3.70 -12.42 2.73
CA TYR A 275 2.77 -12.86 3.73
C TYR A 275 1.44 -12.14 3.51
N TYR A 276 0.36 -12.74 3.97
CA TYR A 276 -0.93 -12.09 4.05
C TYR A 276 -1.55 -12.34 5.42
N SER A 277 -2.48 -11.48 5.80
CA SER A 277 -3.20 -11.57 7.06
C SER A 277 -4.71 -11.57 6.83
N GLU A 278 -5.39 -12.42 7.59
CA GLU A 278 -6.85 -12.51 7.63
C GLU A 278 -7.46 -11.72 8.79
N ASN A 279 -6.61 -11.17 9.65
CA ASN A 279 -6.98 -10.39 10.83
C ASN A 279 -6.13 -9.12 10.95
N TYR A 280 -6.06 -8.38 9.84
CA TYR A 280 -5.51 -7.01 9.78
C TYR A 280 -4.04 -6.87 10.23
N GLY A 281 -3.24 -7.92 10.04
CA GLY A 281 -1.80 -7.94 10.33
C GLY A 281 -1.44 -8.53 11.69
N LEU A 282 -2.42 -8.89 12.53
CA LEU A 282 -2.15 -9.47 13.86
C LEU A 282 -1.50 -10.85 13.75
N ASN A 283 -1.91 -11.66 12.77
CA ASN A 283 -1.28 -12.91 12.39
C ASN A 283 -0.89 -12.90 10.91
N TRP A 284 0.24 -13.52 10.59
CA TRP A 284 0.78 -13.60 9.24
C TRP A 284 0.80 -15.05 8.73
N ILE A 285 0.28 -15.25 7.53
CA ILE A 285 0.30 -16.52 6.82
C ILE A 285 1.27 -16.37 5.65
N SER A 286 2.23 -17.29 5.55
CA SER A 286 3.17 -17.32 4.42
C SER A 286 2.42 -17.64 3.12
N GLY A 287 2.72 -16.91 2.05
CA GLY A 287 2.18 -17.16 0.71
C GLY A 287 2.62 -18.49 0.09
N GLY A 288 3.62 -19.16 0.69
CA GLY A 288 4.09 -20.48 0.26
C GLY A 288 4.55 -20.51 -1.20
N THR A 289 4.54 -21.71 -1.80
CA THR A 289 4.94 -21.91 -3.20
C THR A 289 4.00 -21.21 -4.19
N ASN A 290 2.72 -21.03 -3.84
CA ASN A 290 1.72 -20.45 -4.73
C ASN A 290 1.90 -18.94 -4.94
N GLN A 291 2.52 -18.23 -3.99
CA GLN A 291 2.68 -16.77 -4.06
C GLN A 291 4.13 -16.31 -3.95
N THR A 292 5.09 -17.21 -4.17
CA THR A 292 6.52 -16.88 -4.20
C THR A 292 6.87 -15.99 -5.39
N LEU A 293 7.79 -15.05 -5.18
CA LEU A 293 8.38 -14.26 -6.26
C LEU A 293 9.31 -15.12 -7.13
N PRO A 294 9.39 -14.89 -8.46
CA PRO A 294 10.23 -15.69 -9.36
C PRO A 294 11.70 -15.72 -8.96
N ASP A 295 12.43 -16.78 -9.31
CA ASP A 295 13.85 -16.90 -8.93
C ASP A 295 14.76 -15.80 -9.50
N ASN A 296 14.39 -15.22 -10.64
CA ASN A 296 15.08 -14.09 -11.27
C ASN A 296 14.62 -12.72 -10.72
N PHE A 297 13.77 -12.69 -9.69
CA PHE A 297 13.44 -11.49 -8.94
C PHE A 297 14.57 -11.17 -7.96
N THR A 298 15.26 -10.05 -8.17
CA THR A 298 16.30 -9.58 -7.25
C THR A 298 15.68 -9.15 -5.92
N GLY A 299 16.13 -9.77 -4.82
CA GLY A 299 15.72 -9.41 -3.47
C GLY A 299 16.05 -7.96 -3.14
N ARG A 300 15.12 -7.26 -2.49
CA ARG A 300 15.13 -5.81 -2.35
C ARG A 300 14.42 -5.29 -1.10
N MET A 301 14.83 -4.09 -0.69
CA MET A 301 14.22 -3.27 0.35
C MET A 301 13.76 -1.95 -0.28
N HIS A 302 12.96 -1.17 0.44
CA HIS A 302 12.50 0.16 0.02
C HIS A 302 11.76 0.22 -1.34
N ALA A 303 11.33 -0.93 -1.87
CA ALA A 303 10.55 -0.99 -3.10
C ALA A 303 9.16 -0.39 -2.90
N SER A 304 8.64 0.24 -3.95
CA SER A 304 7.26 0.70 -3.97
C SER A 304 6.36 -0.44 -4.43
N VAL A 305 5.32 -0.74 -3.67
CA VAL A 305 4.31 -1.75 -4.02
C VAL A 305 2.96 -1.06 -4.13
N ILE A 306 2.29 -1.23 -5.27
CA ILE A 306 1.03 -0.58 -5.61
C ILE A 306 0.09 -1.62 -6.20
N THR A 307 -1.13 -1.71 -5.68
CA THR A 307 -2.20 -2.49 -6.29
C THR A 307 -3.06 -1.55 -7.15
N ASP A 308 -3.29 -1.91 -8.41
CA ASP A 308 -4.16 -1.14 -9.30
C ASP A 308 -5.63 -1.63 -9.28
N THR A 309 -6.50 -0.89 -9.96
CA THR A 309 -7.93 -1.20 -10.04
C THR A 309 -8.25 -2.47 -10.82
N ASN A 310 -7.29 -3.00 -11.57
CA ASN A 310 -7.41 -4.25 -12.33
C ASN A 310 -6.80 -5.43 -11.56
N ASN A 311 -6.60 -5.30 -10.25
CA ASN A 311 -6.03 -6.32 -9.37
C ASN A 311 -4.62 -6.77 -9.75
N PHE A 312 -3.84 -5.90 -10.41
CA PHE A 312 -2.40 -6.13 -10.54
C PHE A 312 -1.64 -5.54 -9.35
N ILE A 313 -0.72 -6.31 -8.80
CA ILE A 313 0.32 -5.85 -7.90
C ILE A 313 1.50 -5.39 -8.75
N TRP A 314 1.96 -4.16 -8.53
CA TRP A 314 3.14 -3.60 -9.17
C TRP A 314 4.24 -3.42 -8.12
N ILE A 315 5.42 -4.00 -8.36
CA ILE A 315 6.62 -3.79 -7.54
C ILE A 315 7.60 -2.97 -8.37
N LEU A 316 7.93 -1.78 -7.88
CA LEU A 316 8.74 -0.80 -8.59
C LEU A 316 9.99 -0.46 -7.78
N GLY A 317 11.14 -0.66 -8.43
CA GLY A 317 12.43 -0.24 -7.95
C GLY A 317 12.81 -0.82 -6.59
N GLY A 318 13.37 0.03 -5.73
CA GLY A 318 13.94 -0.35 -4.42
C GLY A 318 15.47 -0.42 -4.48
N GLU A 319 16.07 -1.11 -3.53
CA GLU A 319 17.52 -1.36 -3.48
C GLU A 319 17.80 -2.78 -3.02
N SER A 320 18.90 -3.36 -3.48
CA SER A 320 19.33 -4.69 -3.04
C SER A 320 19.82 -4.65 -1.58
N GLY A 321 20.06 -5.83 -0.98
CA GLY A 321 20.70 -5.91 0.35
C GLY A 321 22.09 -5.27 0.41
N ALA A 322 22.75 -5.07 -0.72
CA ALA A 322 24.02 -4.34 -0.85
C ALA A 322 23.82 -2.84 -1.11
N GLN A 323 22.60 -2.32 -0.94
CA GLN A 323 22.21 -0.93 -1.17
C GLN A 323 22.46 -0.44 -2.61
N VAL A 324 22.41 -1.38 -3.56
CA VAL A 324 22.48 -1.05 -4.99
C VAL A 324 21.07 -0.75 -5.49
N PRO A 325 20.81 0.42 -6.10
CA PRO A 325 19.51 0.75 -6.65
C PRO A 325 19.05 -0.29 -7.67
N ILE A 326 17.79 -0.70 -7.55
CA ILE A 326 17.13 -1.58 -8.51
C ILE A 326 16.16 -0.74 -9.33
N VAL A 327 16.19 -0.89 -10.64
CA VAL A 327 15.40 -0.07 -11.58
C VAL A 327 14.60 -0.95 -12.54
N ASP A 328 14.06 -2.07 -12.04
CA ASP A 328 13.08 -2.89 -12.77
C ASP A 328 11.65 -2.71 -12.23
N VAL A 329 10.67 -3.10 -13.06
CA VAL A 329 9.25 -3.14 -12.71
C VAL A 329 8.76 -4.58 -12.86
N TRP A 330 8.08 -5.06 -11.82
CA TRP A 330 7.40 -6.34 -11.82
C TRP A 330 5.90 -6.15 -11.66
N ARG A 331 5.13 -7.00 -12.32
CA ARG A 331 3.67 -7.06 -12.20
C ARG A 331 3.22 -8.46 -11.83
N GLY A 332 2.31 -8.58 -10.88
CA GLY A 332 1.73 -9.85 -10.47
C GLY A 332 0.20 -9.80 -10.36
N ARG A 333 -0.48 -10.94 -10.52
CA ARG A 333 -1.93 -11.09 -10.28
C ARG A 333 -2.30 -12.53 -9.96
N LEU A 334 -3.22 -12.72 -9.00
CA LEU A 334 -3.78 -14.03 -8.68
C LEU A 334 -4.65 -14.53 -9.84
N ASN A 335 -4.59 -15.82 -10.12
CA ASN A 335 -5.41 -16.45 -11.15
C ASN A 335 -6.91 -16.19 -10.97
N LYS A 336 -7.43 -16.31 -9.74
CA LYS A 336 -8.85 -16.04 -9.47
C LYS A 336 -9.28 -14.59 -9.70
N LEU A 337 -8.32 -13.67 -9.73
CA LEU A 337 -8.59 -12.27 -9.95
C LEU A 337 -8.46 -11.91 -11.43
N ALA A 338 -8.05 -12.81 -12.31
CA ALA A 338 -7.76 -12.57 -13.73
C ALA A 338 -9.01 -12.54 -14.66
N GLU A 339 -10.21 -12.54 -14.08
CA GLU A 339 -11.49 -12.55 -14.81
C GLU A 339 -11.73 -11.28 -15.66
#